data_AF-A0A957MVY1-F1
#
_entry.id   AF-A0A957MVY1-F1
#
_cell.length_a   1.000
_cell.length_b   1.000
_cell.length_c   1.000
_cell.angle_alpha   90.00
_cell.angle_beta   90.00
_cell.angle_gamma   90.00
#
_symmetry.space_group_name_H-M   'P 1'
#
loop_
_entity.id
_entity.type
_entity.pdbx_description
1 polymer ?
#
loop_
_entity_poly.entity_id
_entity_poly.type
_entity_poly.pdbx_seq_one_letter_code
_entity_poly.pdbx_strand_id
1 'polypeptide(L)'
;GDVFLMLPGNTFVWGLASFLVAHLFYIGAYVSRGGFRFHWFVLLPFVLYGAVLLYLLWPHIGEFRIPVIFYAVVLVAMGWQAAELWWGVRDTAALLAMVGAILFLASDSILALDKFRSPLPQRDLLIMSTYYAAQLLIAWSVHRFVRI
;
A
#
# COMPACT_ATOMS: atom_id res chain seq x y z
N GLY A 1 5.81 10.76 -5.54
CA GLY A 1 5.63 9.52 -6.30
C GLY A 1 5.23 9.86 -7.71
N ASP A 2 3.98 10.30 -7.88
CA ASP A 2 3.33 10.56 -9.19
C ASP A 2 4.17 11.39 -10.16
N VAL A 3 4.75 12.52 -9.71
CA VAL A 3 5.59 13.37 -10.57
C VAL A 3 6.75 12.57 -11.18
N PHE A 4 7.45 11.75 -10.39
CA PHE A 4 8.53 10.91 -10.91
C PHE A 4 8.03 9.80 -11.84
N LEU A 5 6.80 9.30 -11.65
CA LEU A 5 6.21 8.31 -12.55
C LEU A 5 5.78 8.92 -13.89
N MET A 6 5.49 10.23 -13.94
CA MET A 6 5.09 10.96 -15.15
C MET A 6 6.27 11.49 -15.95
N LEU A 7 7.43 11.70 -15.32
CA LEU A 7 8.60 12.25 -16.00
C LEU A 7 9.20 11.25 -17.00
N PRO A 8 9.65 11.73 -18.18
CA PRO A 8 10.35 10.88 -19.13
C PRO A 8 11.71 10.46 -18.57
N GLY A 9 12.10 9.21 -18.79
CA GLY A 9 13.38 8.65 -18.36
C GLY A 9 13.25 7.54 -17.31
N ASN A 10 14.37 7.20 -16.67
CA ASN A 10 14.45 6.09 -15.70
C ASN A 10 14.08 6.54 -14.27
N THR A 11 13.02 7.33 -14.12
CA THR A 11 12.58 7.93 -12.84
C THR A 11 11.64 7.04 -12.04
N PHE A 12 11.27 5.88 -12.57
CA PHE A 12 10.39 4.90 -11.91
C PHE A 12 10.86 4.55 -10.49
N VAL A 13 12.16 4.29 -10.31
CA VAL A 13 12.76 3.96 -9.01
C VAL A 13 12.60 5.10 -8.01
N TRP A 14 12.74 6.36 -8.45
CA TRP A 14 12.52 7.54 -7.60
C TRP A 14 11.05 7.73 -7.24
N GLY A 15 10.14 7.39 -8.15
CA GLY A 15 8.71 7.30 -7.88
C GLY A 15 8.42 6.29 -6.78
N LEU A 16 8.95 5.07 -6.93
CA LEU A 16 8.80 3.98 -5.98
C LEU A 16 9.39 4.34 -4.60
N ALA A 17 10.59 4.91 -4.56
CA ALA A 17 11.23 5.36 -3.33
C ALA A 17 10.40 6.45 -2.61
N SER A 18 9.78 7.37 -3.36
CA SER A 18 8.92 8.40 -2.78
C SER A 18 7.66 7.80 -2.15
N PHE A 19 7.04 6.81 -2.80
CA PHE A 19 5.89 6.11 -2.21
C PHE A 19 6.31 5.29 -1.00
N LEU A 20 7.44 4.61 -1.05
CA LEU A 20 7.98 3.85 0.07
C LEU A 20 8.11 4.74 1.32
N VAL A 21 8.65 5.95 1.17
CA VAL A 21 8.74 6.93 2.27
C VAL A 21 7.36 7.28 2.82
N ALA A 22 6.35 7.48 1.95
CA ALA A 22 4.98 7.70 2.38
C ALA A 22 4.41 6.52 3.19
N HIS A 23 4.65 5.28 2.75
CA HIS A 23 4.24 4.08 3.49
C HIS A 23 4.86 3.99 4.88
N LEU A 24 6.14 4.35 5.02
CA LEU A 24 6.82 4.40 6.33
C LEU A 24 6.16 5.44 7.25
N PHE A 25 5.79 6.62 6.72
CA PHE A 25 5.04 7.61 7.49
C PHE A 25 3.66 7.11 7.89
N TYR A 26 2.93 6.43 7.00
CA TYR A 26 1.63 5.83 7.35
C TYR A 26 1.76 4.76 8.44
N ILE A 27 2.76 3.87 8.35
CA ILE A 27 3.06 2.90 9.40
C ILE A 27 3.30 3.61 10.74
N GLY A 28 4.14 4.64 10.76
CA GLY A 28 4.41 5.45 11.95
C GLY A 28 3.17 6.13 12.51
N ALA A 29 2.28 6.62 11.65
CA ALA A 29 1.01 7.23 12.05
C ALA A 29 0.03 6.18 12.65
N TYR A 30 -0.07 4.99 12.06
CA TYR A 30 -0.94 3.94 12.57
C TYR A 30 -0.44 3.39 13.91
N VAL A 31 0.86 3.15 14.01
CA VAL A 31 1.51 2.68 15.25
C VAL A 31 1.44 3.73 16.35
N SER A 32 1.63 5.02 16.04
CA SER A 32 1.54 6.08 17.06
C SER A 32 0.12 6.25 17.62
N ARG A 33 -0.91 5.97 16.81
CA ARG A 33 -2.31 6.02 17.25
C ARG A 33 -2.77 4.74 17.96
N GLY A 34 -2.46 3.57 17.41
CA GLY A 34 -2.98 2.28 17.87
C GLY A 34 -2.06 1.51 18.81
N GLY A 35 -0.81 1.95 18.95
CA GLY A 35 0.29 1.15 19.50
C GLY A 35 0.77 0.09 18.50
N PHE A 36 1.98 -0.43 18.71
CA PHE A 36 2.44 -1.59 17.95
C PHE A 36 1.77 -2.86 18.51
N ARG A 37 0.91 -3.47 17.71
CA ARG A 37 0.20 -4.70 18.07
C ARG A 37 0.50 -5.77 17.04
N PHE A 38 0.53 -7.01 17.52
CA PHE A 38 0.82 -8.17 16.69
C PHE A 38 -0.22 -9.26 16.95
N HIS A 39 -1.12 -9.43 15.99
CA HIS A 39 -2.03 -10.54 15.93
C HIS A 39 -1.72 -11.34 14.66
N TRP A 40 -1.21 -12.57 14.84
CA TRP A 40 -0.78 -13.41 13.71
C TRP A 40 -1.89 -13.62 12.67
N PHE A 41 -3.15 -13.70 13.09
CA PHE A 41 -4.30 -13.88 12.21
C PHE A 41 -4.66 -12.61 11.41
N VAL A 42 -4.28 -11.42 11.90
CA VAL A 42 -4.41 -10.15 11.14
C VAL A 42 -3.26 -10.03 10.14
N LEU A 43 -2.04 -10.43 10.52
CA LEU A 43 -0.87 -10.42 9.64
C LEU A 43 -0.97 -11.43 8.48
N LEU A 44 -1.46 -12.63 8.77
CA LEU A 44 -1.50 -13.75 7.83
C LEU A 44 -2.08 -13.40 6.44
N PRO A 45 -3.26 -12.76 6.29
CA PRO A 45 -3.79 -12.43 4.97
C PRO A 45 -2.88 -11.49 4.18
N PHE A 46 -2.19 -10.54 4.81
CA PHE A 46 -1.29 -9.61 4.12
C PHE A 46 0.01 -10.30 3.68
N VAL A 47 0.55 -11.21 4.51
CA VAL A 47 1.72 -12.02 4.14
C VAL A 47 1.39 -12.94 2.97
N LEU A 48 0.25 -13.62 3.02
CA LEU A 48 -0.21 -14.48 1.91
C LEU A 48 -0.41 -13.68 0.64
N TYR A 49 -1.04 -12.51 0.72
CA TYR A 49 -1.21 -11.60 -0.41
C TYR A 49 0.14 -11.18 -1.01
N GLY A 50 1.08 -10.72 -0.18
CA GLY A 50 2.42 -10.32 -0.60
C GLY A 50 3.20 -11.48 -1.23
N ALA A 51 3.11 -12.68 -0.65
CA ALA A 51 3.75 -13.87 -1.20
C ALA A 51 3.19 -14.26 -2.57
N VAL A 52 1.86 -14.20 -2.75
CA VAL A 52 1.21 -14.44 -4.05
C VAL A 52 1.64 -13.40 -5.06
N LEU A 53 1.65 -12.11 -4.69
CA LEU A 53 2.08 -11.04 -5.58
C LEU A 53 3.54 -11.23 -6.03
N LEU A 54 4.45 -11.49 -5.08
CA LEU A 54 5.86 -11.75 -5.38
C LEU A 54 6.04 -13.00 -6.25
N TYR A 55 5.29 -14.07 -6.00
CA TYR A 55 5.31 -15.27 -6.83
C TYR A 55 4.93 -14.96 -8.29
N LEU A 56 3.88 -14.17 -8.52
CA LEU A 56 3.46 -13.77 -9.87
C LEU A 56 4.48 -12.89 -10.58
N LEU A 57 5.19 -12.04 -9.83
CA LEU A 57 6.20 -11.12 -10.37
C LEU A 57 7.58 -11.78 -10.55
N TRP A 58 7.89 -12.83 -9.80
CA TRP A 58 9.22 -13.44 -9.69
C TRP A 58 9.93 -13.74 -11.03
N PRO A 59 9.24 -14.31 -12.04
CA PRO A 59 9.88 -14.61 -13.33
C PRO A 59 10.27 -13.36 -14.12
N HIS A 60 9.68 -12.20 -13.82
CA HIS A 60 9.72 -11.01 -14.67
C HIS A 60 10.54 -9.85 -14.10
N ILE A 61 10.81 -9.85 -12.80
CA ILE A 61 11.45 -8.71 -12.11
C ILE A 61 12.97 -8.65 -12.26
N GLY A 62 13.65 -9.73 -12.67
CA GLY A 62 15.08 -9.72 -13.02
C GLY A 62 15.98 -9.03 -11.99
N GLU A 63 16.66 -7.96 -12.41
CA GLU A 63 17.55 -7.13 -11.55
C GLU A 63 16.79 -6.33 -10.47
N PHE A 64 15.48 -6.10 -10.64
CA PHE A 64 14.63 -5.38 -9.70
C PHE A 64 14.14 -6.24 -8.51
N ARG A 65 14.61 -7.49 -8.37
CA ARG A 65 14.21 -8.38 -7.25
C ARG A 65 14.34 -7.73 -5.89
N ILE A 66 15.51 -7.17 -5.58
CA ILE A 66 15.77 -6.57 -4.26
C ILE A 66 14.85 -5.36 -4.02
N PRO A 67 14.76 -4.36 -4.94
CA PRO A 67 13.81 -3.26 -4.81
C PRO A 67 12.35 -3.69 -4.64
N VAL A 68 11.89 -4.68 -5.43
CA VAL A 68 10.50 -5.14 -5.41
C VAL A 68 10.17 -5.86 -4.11
N ILE A 69 11.05 -6.73 -3.62
CA ILE A 69 10.86 -7.40 -2.32
C ILE A 69 10.79 -6.37 -1.20
N PHE A 70 11.75 -5.45 -1.16
CA PHE A 70 11.80 -4.43 -0.11
C PHE A 70 10.54 -3.55 -0.11
N TYR A 71 10.09 -3.13 -1.30
CA TYR A 71 8.86 -2.38 -1.45
C TYR A 71 7.63 -3.17 -1.01
N ALA A 72 7.50 -4.42 -1.47
CA ALA A 72 6.38 -5.29 -1.13
C ALA A 72 6.28 -5.53 0.38
N VAL A 73 7.41 -5.73 1.07
CA VAL A 73 7.45 -5.89 2.54
C VAL A 73 6.90 -4.66 3.24
N VAL A 74 7.33 -3.46 2.86
CA VAL A 74 6.86 -2.21 3.48
C VAL A 74 5.38 -1.95 3.17
N LEU A 75 4.94 -2.21 1.93
CA LEU A 75 3.54 -2.06 1.53
C LEU A 75 2.61 -3.03 2.28
N VAL A 76 3.01 -4.29 2.40
CA VAL A 76 2.32 -5.32 3.20
C VAL A 76 2.30 -4.93 4.69
N ALA A 77 3.41 -4.43 5.22
CA ALA A 77 3.48 -3.95 6.61
C ALA A 77 2.55 -2.76 6.85
N MET A 78 2.44 -1.83 5.89
CA MET A 78 1.51 -0.70 5.96
C MET A 78 0.05 -1.15 6.00
N GLY A 79 -0.34 -2.07 5.11
CA GLY A 79 -1.68 -2.67 5.13
C GLY A 79 -1.98 -3.40 6.44
N TRP A 80 -1.04 -4.21 6.93
CA TRP A 80 -1.17 -4.92 8.18
C TRP A 80 -1.31 -3.98 9.39
N GLN A 81 -0.48 -2.96 9.52
CA GLN A 81 -0.55 -2.01 10.63
C GLN A 81 -1.85 -1.18 10.61
N ALA A 82 -2.39 -0.87 9.43
CA ALA A 82 -3.70 -0.25 9.30
C ALA A 82 -4.83 -1.18 9.80
N ALA A 83 -4.74 -2.47 9.50
CA ALA A 83 -5.68 -3.48 9.99
C ALA A 83 -5.56 -3.71 11.51
N GLU A 84 -4.34 -3.72 12.07
CA GLU A 84 -4.11 -3.76 13.53
C GLU A 84 -4.73 -2.54 14.23
N LEU A 85 -4.56 -1.35 13.65
CA LEU A 85 -5.18 -0.13 14.16
C LEU A 85 -6.71 -0.27 14.22
N TRP A 86 -7.35 -0.71 13.12
CA TRP A 86 -8.79 -0.93 13.11
C TRP A 86 -9.22 -2.01 14.10
N TRP A 87 -8.52 -3.14 14.14
CA TRP A 87 -8.83 -4.23 15.05
C TRP A 87 -8.79 -3.81 16.52
N GLY A 88 -7.80 -2.98 16.88
CA GLY A 88 -7.56 -2.52 18.25
C GLY A 88 -8.44 -1.36 18.71
N VAL A 89 -8.74 -0.39 17.83
CA VAL A 89 -9.48 0.83 18.19
C VAL A 89 -10.97 0.75 17.82
N ARG A 90 -11.29 0.09 16.70
CA ARG A 90 -12.66 -0.12 16.19
C ARG A 90 -13.51 1.16 16.05
N ASP A 91 -12.91 2.24 15.55
CA ASP A 91 -13.65 3.44 15.16
C ASP A 91 -13.67 3.66 13.64
N THR A 92 -14.55 4.55 13.19
CA THR A 92 -14.72 4.88 11.76
C THR A 92 -13.43 5.38 11.13
N ALA A 93 -12.67 6.20 11.85
CA ALA A 93 -11.40 6.73 11.38
C ALA A 93 -10.38 5.61 11.12
N ALA A 94 -10.26 4.63 12.01
CA ALA A 94 -9.40 3.47 11.84
C ALA A 94 -9.88 2.55 10.70
N LEU A 95 -11.21 2.43 10.51
CA LEU A 95 -11.78 1.69 9.38
C LEU A 95 -11.39 2.35 8.05
N LEU A 96 -11.50 3.68 7.94
CA LEU A 96 -11.09 4.43 6.74
C LEU A 96 -9.59 4.26 6.47
N ALA A 97 -8.74 4.28 7.50
CA ALA A 97 -7.31 4.00 7.34
C ALA A 97 -7.06 2.59 6.78
N MET A 98 -7.73 1.57 7.31
CA MET A 98 -7.61 0.18 6.84
C MET A 98 -8.08 0.02 5.39
N VAL A 99 -9.28 0.52 5.06
CA VAL A 99 -9.82 0.42 3.69
C VAL A 99 -8.94 1.20 2.72
N GLY A 100 -8.46 2.38 3.10
CA GLY A 100 -7.53 3.17 2.32
C GLY A 100 -6.21 2.44 2.06
N ALA A 101 -5.63 1.81 3.09
CA ALA A 101 -4.40 1.02 2.96
C ALA A 101 -4.59 -0.20 2.03
N ILE A 102 -5.72 -0.88 2.10
CA ILE A 102 -6.05 -2.02 1.21
C ILE A 102 -6.19 -1.54 -0.25
N LEU A 103 -6.84 -0.40 -0.48
CA LEU A 103 -6.93 0.18 -1.83
C LEU A 103 -5.57 0.61 -2.36
N PHE A 104 -4.68 1.12 -1.50
CA PHE A 104 -3.31 1.47 -1.88
C PHE A 104 -2.54 0.21 -2.29
N LEU A 105 -2.59 -0.84 -1.45
CA LEU A 105 -2.00 -2.14 -1.74
C LEU A 105 -2.50 -2.69 -3.09
N ALA A 106 -3.79 -2.57 -3.37
CA ALA A 106 -4.37 -2.97 -4.65
C ALA A 106 -3.84 -2.13 -5.83
N SER A 107 -3.81 -0.80 -5.69
CA SER A 107 -3.29 0.11 -6.71
C SER A 107 -1.85 -0.21 -7.10
N ASP A 108 -0.98 -0.38 -6.09
CA ASP A 108 0.43 -0.69 -6.29
C ASP A 108 0.64 -2.10 -6.86
N SER A 109 -0.23 -3.04 -6.51
CA SER A 109 -0.21 -4.38 -7.10
C SER A 109 -0.53 -4.34 -8.60
N ILE A 110 -1.52 -3.54 -9.00
CA ILE A 110 -1.87 -3.33 -10.41
C ILE A 110 -0.72 -2.64 -11.14
N LEU A 111 -0.11 -1.62 -10.54
CA LEU A 111 1.06 -0.93 -11.09
C LEU A 111 2.24 -1.88 -11.30
N ALA A 112 2.53 -2.75 -10.33
CA ALA A 112 3.61 -3.73 -10.43
C ALA A 112 3.34 -4.80 -11.50
N LEU A 113 2.10 -5.29 -11.59
CA LEU A 113 1.70 -6.26 -12.61
C LEU A 113 1.78 -5.69 -14.02
N ASP A 114 1.30 -4.45 -14.23
CA ASP A 114 1.44 -3.76 -15.52
C ASP A 114 2.91 -3.55 -15.91
N LYS A 115 3.73 -3.13 -14.94
CA LYS A 115 5.13 -2.80 -15.18
C LYS A 115 6.00 -4.00 -15.50
N PHE A 116 5.85 -5.09 -14.74
CA PHE A 116 6.78 -6.22 -14.81
C PHE A 116 6.21 -7.43 -15.54
N ARG A 117 4.92 -7.73 -15.43
CA ARG A 117 4.36 -8.98 -15.96
C ARG A 117 3.83 -8.81 -17.39
N SER A 118 2.82 -7.98 -17.56
CA SER A 118 2.14 -7.79 -18.84
C SER A 118 1.26 -6.55 -18.81
N PRO A 119 1.15 -5.81 -19.93
CA PRO A 119 0.30 -4.63 -20.00
C PRO A 119 -1.17 -4.89 -19.58
N LEU A 120 -1.57 -4.08 -18.61
CA LEU A 120 -2.89 -3.70 -18.15
C LEU A 120 -3.86 -3.08 -19.17
N PRO A 121 -4.93 -3.73 -19.66
CA PRO A 121 -6.00 -2.96 -20.28
C PRO A 121 -6.60 -1.99 -19.23
N GLN A 122 -6.80 -0.73 -19.61
CA GLN A 122 -7.28 0.37 -18.74
C GLN A 122 -6.45 0.58 -17.44
N ARG A 123 -5.15 0.28 -17.46
CA ARG A 123 -4.28 0.39 -16.28
C ARG A 123 -4.40 1.75 -15.58
N ASP A 124 -4.41 2.85 -16.33
CA ASP A 124 -4.31 4.19 -15.75
C ASP A 124 -5.59 4.48 -14.95
N LEU A 125 -6.74 4.06 -15.46
CA LEU A 125 -8.02 4.18 -14.75
C LEU A 125 -8.03 3.31 -13.48
N LEU A 126 -7.60 2.05 -13.57
CA LEU A 126 -7.60 1.12 -12.44
C LEU A 126 -6.64 1.56 -11.34
N ILE A 127 -5.41 1.93 -11.71
CA ILE A 127 -4.38 2.40 -10.78
C ILE A 127 -4.83 3.71 -10.14
N MET A 128 -5.23 4.71 -10.93
CA MET A 128 -5.56 6.04 -10.41
C MET A 128 -6.85 6.04 -9.58
N SER A 129 -7.89 5.28 -9.98
CA SER A 129 -9.14 5.22 -9.20
C SER A 129 -8.92 4.60 -7.81
N THR A 130 -8.20 3.48 -7.75
CA THR A 130 -7.85 2.83 -6.48
C THR A 130 -6.90 3.68 -5.65
N TYR A 131 -5.91 4.33 -6.28
CA TYR A 131 -4.96 5.24 -5.63
C TYR A 131 -5.62 6.47 -5.02
N TYR A 132 -6.42 7.21 -5.80
CA TYR A 132 -7.07 8.41 -5.29
C TYR A 132 -8.10 8.07 -4.22
N ALA A 133 -8.85 6.96 -4.37
CA ALA A 133 -9.73 6.48 -3.31
C ALA A 133 -8.93 6.12 -2.04
N ALA A 134 -7.77 5.46 -2.17
CA ALA A 134 -6.88 5.16 -1.05
C ALA A 134 -6.44 6.44 -0.32
N GLN A 135 -5.92 7.41 -1.06
CA GLN A 135 -5.45 8.69 -0.52
C GLN A 135 -6.57 9.47 0.18
N LEU A 136 -7.76 9.53 -0.41
CA LEU A 136 -8.92 10.20 0.18
C LEU A 136 -9.34 9.55 1.50
N LEU A 137 -9.40 8.21 1.55
CA LEU A 137 -9.76 7.48 2.76
C LEU A 137 -8.70 7.62 3.86
N ILE A 138 -7.41 7.55 3.51
CA ILE A 138 -6.31 7.77 4.45
C ILE A 138 -6.34 9.21 4.98
N ALA A 139 -6.59 10.21 4.12
CA ALA A 139 -6.73 11.59 4.56
C ALA A 139 -7.92 11.79 5.51
N TRP A 140 -9.09 11.24 5.16
CA TRP A 140 -10.28 11.31 6.03
C TRP A 140 -10.15 10.49 7.31
N SER A 141 -9.26 9.48 7.36
CA SER A 141 -9.00 8.71 8.58
C SER A 141 -8.45 9.54 9.75
N VAL A 142 -7.97 10.75 9.48
CA VAL A 142 -7.47 11.69 10.49
C VAL A 142 -8.59 12.61 11.01
N HIS A 143 -9.72 12.67 10.31
CA HIS A 143 -10.86 13.48 10.75
C HIS A 143 -11.45 12.93 12.04
N ARG A 144 -11.71 13.82 13.01
CA ARG A 144 -12.37 13.45 14.27
C ARG A 144 -13.85 13.25 14.00
N PHE A 145 -14.28 11.99 13.90
CA PHE A 145 -15.70 11.66 13.98
C PHE A 145 -16.16 11.84 15.42
N VAL A 146 -16.92 12.90 15.70
CA VAL A 146 -17.61 13.06 16.98
C VAL A 146 -18.57 11.88 17.11
N ARG A 147 -18.37 11.03 18.11
CA ARG A 147 -19.40 10.04 18.48
C ARG A 147 -20.56 10.84 19.08
N ILE A 148 -21.69 10.84 18.37
CA ILE A 148 -22.98 11.37 18.86
C ILE A 148 -23.59 10.33 19.81
#